data_AF-A0A2W5AVF4-F1
#
_entry.id   AF-A0A2W5AVF4-F1
#
_cell.length_a   1.000
_cell.length_b   1.000
_cell.length_c   1.000
_cell.angle_alpha   90.00
_cell.angle_beta   90.00
_cell.angle_gamma   90.00
#
_symmetry.space_group_name_H-M   'P 1'
#
loop_
_entity.id
_entity.type
_entity.pdbx_description
1 polymer ?
#
loop_
_entity_poly.entity_id
_entity_poly.type
_entity_poly.pdbx_seq_one_letter_code
_entity_poly.pdbx_strand_id
1 'polypeptide(L)'
;MTYLEIDPAIRHQLRALYRQHAPRSVPALTSPPRTVMALTHLHQLWEATRSASETARQAQLEELETFVDETHGRDSDLAARLGAGA
;
A
#
# COMPACT_ATOMS: atom_id res chain seq x y z
N MET A 1 -29.24 -16.73 8.03
CA MET A 1 -29.38 -16.86 6.56
C MET A 1 -30.83 -17.24 6.27
N THR A 2 -31.69 -16.24 6.10
CA THR A 2 -33.13 -16.42 5.86
C THR A 2 -33.37 -16.41 4.35
N TYR A 3 -33.61 -17.58 3.77
CA TYR A 3 -34.19 -17.68 2.42
C TYR A 3 -35.63 -17.17 2.53
N LEU A 4 -35.91 -15.99 1.96
CA LEU A 4 -37.28 -15.54 1.75
C LEU A 4 -37.98 -16.59 0.87
N GLU A 5 -38.93 -17.33 1.46
CA GLU A 5 -39.82 -18.22 0.71
C GLU A 5 -40.78 -17.38 -0.13
N ILE A 6 -40.28 -16.94 -1.29
CA ILE A 6 -41.09 -16.24 -2.27
C ILE A 6 -41.93 -17.29 -2.99
N ASP A 7 -43.25 -17.15 -2.88
CA ASP A 7 -44.28 -17.91 -3.58
C ASP A 7 -43.87 -18.13 -5.06
N PRO A 8 -43.91 -19.38 -5.56
CA PRO A 8 -43.58 -19.71 -6.94
C PRO A 8 -44.33 -18.86 -7.98
N ALA A 9 -45.59 -18.51 -7.73
CA ALA A 9 -46.40 -17.69 -8.62
C ALA A 9 -45.88 -16.24 -8.68
N ILE A 10 -45.55 -15.67 -7.50
CA ILE A 10 -44.94 -14.34 -7.39
C ILE A 10 -43.56 -14.35 -8.07
N ARG A 11 -42.77 -15.40 -7.88
CA ARG A 11 -41.47 -15.57 -8.54
C ARG A 11 -41.58 -15.61 -10.06
N HIS A 12 -42.63 -16.24 -10.59
CA HIS A 12 -42.88 -16.30 -12.02
C HIS A 12 -43.30 -14.94 -12.59
N GLN A 13 -44.15 -14.19 -11.87
CA GLN A 13 -44.54 -12.83 -12.23
C GLN A 13 -43.34 -11.87 -12.17
N LEU A 14 -42.51 -11.96 -11.13
CA LEU A 14 -41.31 -11.14 -10.98
C LEU A 14 -40.29 -11.39 -12.10
N ARG A 15 -40.12 -12.66 -12.50
CA ARG A 15 -39.31 -13.02 -13.67
C ARG A 15 -39.89 -12.51 -14.99
N ALA A 16 -41.21 -12.54 -15.15
CA ALA A 16 -41.87 -12.00 -16.34
C ALA A 16 -41.67 -10.48 -16.44
N LEU A 17 -41.82 -9.76 -15.33
CA LEU A 17 -41.55 -8.32 -15.23
C LEU A 17 -40.08 -8.00 -15.51
N TYR A 18 -39.14 -8.75 -14.93
CA TYR A 18 -37.71 -8.58 -15.20
C TYR A 18 -37.31 -8.92 -16.64
N ARG A 19 -38.01 -9.82 -17.33
CA ARG A 19 -37.79 -10.08 -18.76
C ARG A 19 -38.33 -8.96 -19.64
N GLN A 20 -39.47 -8.37 -19.27
CA GLN A 20 -40.09 -7.27 -20.00
C GLN A 20 -39.36 -5.93 -19.79
N HIS A 21 -38.83 -5.71 -18.59
CA HIS A 21 -38.10 -4.52 -18.16
C HIS A 21 -36.67 -4.86 -17.77
N ALA A 22 -36.04 -5.81 -18.47
CA ALA A 22 -34.62 -6.04 -18.30
C ALA A 22 -33.94 -4.69 -18.54
N PRO A 23 -33.23 -4.11 -17.55
CA PRO A 23 -32.52 -2.87 -17.77
C PRO A 23 -31.60 -3.12 -18.96
N ARG A 24 -31.92 -2.51 -20.10
CA ARG A 24 -31.10 -2.60 -21.30
C ARG A 24 -29.77 -1.99 -20.92
N SER A 25 -28.79 -2.86 -20.70
CA SER A 25 -27.45 -2.56 -20.19
C SER A 25 -27.39 -2.02 -18.75
N VAL A 26 -26.62 -2.69 -17.90
CA VAL A 26 -25.89 -1.98 -16.85
C VAL A 26 -25.09 -0.91 -17.58
N PRO A 27 -25.22 0.39 -17.25
CA PRO A 27 -24.45 1.42 -17.93
C PRO A 27 -22.98 1.04 -17.76
N ALA A 28 -22.30 0.80 -18.88
CA ALA A 28 -20.87 0.62 -18.86
C ALA A 28 -20.28 1.88 -18.22
N LEU A 29 -19.65 1.73 -17.06
CA LEU A 29 -18.97 2.82 -16.39
C LEU A 29 -17.85 3.27 -17.34
N THR A 30 -18.09 4.36 -18.06
CA THR A 30 -17.13 4.95 -19.01
C THR A 30 -15.92 5.54 -18.31
N SER A 31 -16.01 5.74 -17.00
CA SER A 31 -14.91 6.15 -16.13
C SER A 31 -14.97 5.39 -14.80
N PRO A 32 -13.82 5.14 -14.16
CA PRO A 32 -13.79 4.54 -12.84
C PRO A 32 -14.58 5.43 -11.85
N PRO A 33 -15.27 4.83 -10.87
CA PRO A 33 -15.95 5.59 -9.84
C PRO A 33 -14.98 6.58 -9.17
N ARG A 34 -15.46 7.78 -8.82
CA ARG A 34 -14.64 8.80 -8.14
C ARG A 34 -13.90 8.25 -6.92
N THR A 35 -14.52 7.31 -6.21
CA THR A 35 -13.91 6.60 -5.08
C THR A 35 -12.65 5.83 -5.47
N VAL A 36 -12.68 5.11 -6.60
CA VAL A 36 -11.52 4.36 -7.09
C VAL A 36 -10.39 5.33 -7.44
N MET A 37 -10.70 6.42 -8.13
CA MET A 37 -9.70 7.45 -8.44
C MET A 37 -9.09 8.10 -7.18
N ALA A 38 -9.93 8.43 -6.19
CA ALA A 38 -9.47 9.00 -4.93
C ALA A 38 -8.57 8.02 -4.15
N LEU A 39 -8.93 6.73 -4.11
CA LEU A 39 -8.11 5.69 -3.49
C LEU A 39 -6.78 5.49 -4.21
N THR A 40 -6.78 5.49 -5.55
CA THR A 40 -5.54 5.43 -6.34
C THR A 40 -4.62 6.61 -6.03
N HIS A 41 -5.17 7.82 -5.98
CA HIS A 41 -4.39 9.02 -5.66
C HIS A 41 -3.84 8.98 -4.23
N LEU A 42 -4.65 8.58 -3.24
CA LEU A 42 -4.20 8.42 -1.86
C LEU A 42 -3.11 7.36 -1.73
N HIS A 43 -3.23 6.24 -2.45
CA HIS A 43 -2.22 5.20 -2.47
C HIS A 43 -0.90 5.70 -3.06
N GLN A 44 -0.94 6.44 -4.17
CA GLN A 44 0.26 7.04 -4.77
C GLN A 44 0.96 8.01 -3.82
N LEU A 45 0.21 8.87 -3.12
CA LEU A 45 0.75 9.78 -2.12
C LEU A 45 1.39 9.04 -0.93
N TRP A 46 0.73 7.99 -0.45
CA TRP A 46 1.25 7.16 0.61
C TRP A 46 2.54 6.46 0.20
N GLU A 47 2.58 5.84 -0.98
CA GLU A 47 3.78 5.14 -1.46
C GLU A 47 4.95 6.11 -1.68
N ALA A 48 4.68 7.30 -2.22
CA ALA A 48 5.71 8.33 -2.37
C ALA A 48 6.31 8.75 -1.02
N THR A 49 5.46 8.94 -0.01
CA THR A 49 5.89 9.33 1.34
C THR A 49 6.65 8.18 2.03
N ARG A 50 6.16 6.95 1.89
CA ARG A 50 6.81 5.73 2.40
C ARG A 50 8.19 5.56 1.79
N SER A 51 8.30 5.69 0.47
CA SER A 51 9.56 5.59 -0.27
C SER A 51 10.56 6.65 0.18
N ALA A 52 10.14 7.91 0.29
CA ALA A 52 11.01 9.00 0.77
C ALA A 52 11.49 8.76 2.21
N SER A 53 10.61 8.29 3.10
CA SER A 53 10.99 7.93 4.47
C SER A 53 12.00 6.79 4.51
N GLU A 54 11.83 5.79 3.65
CA GLU A 54 12.74 4.65 3.57
C GLU A 54 14.11 5.05 3.03
N THR A 55 14.15 5.91 2.01
CA THR A 55 15.40 6.49 1.50
C THR A 55 16.12 7.31 2.58
N ALA A 56 15.40 8.13 3.34
CA ALA A 56 15.99 8.90 4.44
C ALA A 56 16.54 7.98 5.54
N ARG A 57 15.80 6.94 5.91
CA ARG A 57 16.25 5.93 6.87
C ARG A 57 17.52 5.22 6.40
N GLN A 58 17.58 4.85 5.13
CA GLN A 58 18.74 4.19 4.53
C GLN A 58 19.97 5.10 4.54
N ALA A 59 19.82 6.37 4.14
CA ALA A 59 20.91 7.34 4.19
C ALA A 59 21.45 7.55 5.62
N GLN A 60 20.58 7.59 6.63
CA GLN A 60 21.00 7.67 8.04
C GLN A 60 21.78 6.44 8.50
N LEU A 61 21.42 5.24 8.02
CA LEU A 61 22.16 4.03 8.35
C LEU A 61 23.54 4.01 7.70
N GLU A 62 23.65 4.44 6.45
CA GLU A 62 24.93 4.55 5.74
C GLU A 62 25.87 5.57 6.40
N GLU A 63 25.33 6.70 6.85
CA GLU A 63 26.07 7.69 7.62
C GLU A 63 26.57 7.11 8.96
N LEU A 64 25.72 6.35 9.65
CA LEU A 64 26.08 5.71 10.91
C LEU A 64 27.15 4.62 10.72
N GLU A 65 27.05 3.81 9.67
CA GLU A 65 28.04 2.80 9.31
C GLU A 65 29.41 3.45 9.06
N THR A 66 29.43 4.53 8.25
CA THR A 66 30.65 5.30 7.99
C THR A 66 31.25 5.85 9.29
N PHE A 67 30.42 6.42 10.16
CA PHE A 67 30.87 6.94 11.44
C PHE A 67 31.47 5.85 12.35
N VAL A 68 30.84 4.67 12.40
CA VAL A 68 31.34 3.52 13.17
C VAL A 68 32.69 3.04 12.63
N ASP A 69 32.83 2.92 11.31
CA ASP A 69 34.09 2.51 10.69
C ASP A 69 35.22 3.50 10.98
N GLU A 70 34.96 4.80 10.85
CA GLU A 70 35.96 5.82 11.14
C GLU A 70 36.36 5.83 12.63
N THR A 71 35.39 5.69 13.54
CA THR A 71 35.67 5.66 14.98
C THR A 71 36.46 4.42 15.36
N HIS A 72 36.10 3.26 14.81
CA HIS A 72 36.85 2.03 15.00
C HIS A 72 38.30 2.13 14.47
N GLY A 73 38.49 2.79 13.32
CA GLY A 73 39.82 3.08 12.79
C GLY A 73 40.66 3.97 13.70
N ARG A 74 40.06 5.02 14.26
CA ARG A 74 40.72 5.93 15.22
C ARG A 74 41.07 5.22 16.54
N ASP A 75 40.16 4.41 17.06
CA ASP A 75 40.40 3.62 18.28
C ASP A 75 41.51 2.59 18.07
N SER A 76 41.56 1.97 16.90
CA SER A 76 42.62 1.02 16.53
C SER A 76 43.99 1.69 16.41
N ASP A 77 44.06 2.86 15.78
CA ASP A 77 45.30 3.66 15.71
C ASP A 77 45.78 4.09 17.10
N LEU A 78 44.86 4.57 17.94
CA LEU A 78 45.16 4.94 19.32
C LEU A 78 45.67 3.74 20.12
N ALA A 79 45.01 2.58 20.01
CA ALA A 79 45.43 1.35 20.68
C ALA A 79 46.83 0.90 20.21
N ALA A 80 47.12 0.96 18.91
CA ALA A 80 48.44 0.64 18.37
C ALA A 80 49.53 1.56 18.92
N ARG A 81 49.26 2.88 18.99
CA ARG A 81 50.21 3.87 19.52
C ARG A 81 50.47 3.71 21.02
N LEU A 82 49.44 3.36 21.80
CA LEU A 82 49.59 3.08 23.23
C LEU A 82 50.28 1.73 23.49
N GLY A 83 50.02 0.71 22.67
CA GLY A 83 50.66 -0.61 22.77
C GLY A 83 52.11 -0.64 22.29
N ALA A 84 52.49 0.23 21.34
CA ALA A 84 53.87 0.37 20.86
C ALA A 84 54.77 1.24 21.77
N GLY A 85 54.19 1.88 22.79
CA GLY A 85 54.90 2.70 23.77
C GLY A 85 55.18 2.01 25.11
N ALA A 86 54.86 0.72 25.24
CA ALA A 86 55.18 -0.15 26.38
C ALA A 86 56.35 -1.09 26.02
#